data_AF-A0A9P6PWU5-F1
#
_entry.id   AF-A0A9P6PWU5-F1
#
_cell.length_a   1.000
_cell.length_b   1.000
_cell.length_c   1.000
_cell.angle_alpha   90.00
_cell.angle_beta   90.00
_cell.angle_gamma   90.00
#
_symmetry.space_group_name_H-M   'P 1'
#
loop_
_entity.id
_entity.type
_entity.pdbx_description
1 polymer ?
#
loop_
_entity_poly.entity_id
_entity_poly.type
_entity_poly.pdbx_seq_one_letter_code
_entity_poly.pdbx_strand_id
1 'polypeptide(L)'
;MASRLCHLGSRSPTIRKVVNVLDERVLVFDPPDPESISKYKRGILPVQAYRKFKDMRYAFDRVFHEDAQQEEVFRNTTRHLIDGVLAGYNGTLFAYGATGCGKTHTISGTAEKPGIIYLTMQELYERIKDFEDEKTFEVSVSYLEVYNETLRDLLTEPLAEGAKPVALHMREDANKRISITGLSEHHPKGMDEVMRLISRGNGNRTISPTEANATSSRSHAVLQINICQRLKTANVSEDFTMATLSLIDLAGSERASATRNRGERMIE
;
A
#
# COMPACT_ATOMS: atom_id res chain seq x y z
N MET A 1 -6.42 0.68 -12.53
CA MET A 1 -5.11 1.25 -12.16
C MET A 1 -5.23 2.76 -11.99
N ALA A 2 -4.88 3.28 -10.81
CA ALA A 2 -4.88 4.70 -10.51
C ALA A 2 -3.46 5.23 -10.26
N SER A 3 -3.22 6.52 -10.54
CA SER A 3 -1.96 7.20 -10.28
C SER A 3 -2.14 8.34 -9.29
N ARG A 4 -1.26 8.47 -8.29
CA ARG A 4 -1.32 9.55 -7.30
C ARG A 4 0.00 10.30 -7.29
N LEU A 5 -0.08 11.62 -7.41
CA LEU A 5 1.08 12.48 -7.22
C LEU A 5 1.27 12.77 -5.73
N CYS A 6 2.51 12.69 -5.25
CA CYS A 6 2.87 13.14 -3.92
C CYS A 6 3.46 14.55 -3.99
N HIS A 7 3.24 15.34 -2.94
CA HIS A 7 3.83 16.67 -2.85
C HIS A 7 5.35 16.58 -2.87
N LEU A 8 5.99 17.43 -3.67
CA LEU A 8 7.41 17.70 -3.50
C LEU A 8 7.54 18.46 -2.18
N GLY A 9 7.86 17.76 -1.08
CA GLY A 9 8.09 18.39 0.23
C GLY A 9 9.00 19.62 0.11
N SER A 10 8.94 20.55 1.08
CA SER A 10 9.52 21.92 1.10
C SER A 10 10.99 22.08 0.67
N ARG A 11 11.33 21.67 -0.54
CA ARG A 11 12.62 21.79 -1.17
C ARG A 11 12.59 22.98 -2.13
N SER A 12 13.75 23.62 -2.18
CA SER A 12 14.09 24.84 -2.91
C SER A 12 13.14 25.21 -4.07
N PRO A 13 12.72 26.49 -4.18
CA PRO A 13 11.91 27.01 -5.30
C PRO A 13 12.56 26.83 -6.69
N THR A 14 13.75 26.25 -6.76
CA THR A 14 14.52 25.97 -7.97
C THR A 14 14.20 24.62 -8.63
N ILE A 15 13.37 23.75 -8.03
CA ILE A 15 13.02 22.45 -8.63
C ILE A 15 11.79 22.59 -9.54
N ARG A 16 11.99 22.32 -10.83
CA ARG A 16 10.94 22.34 -11.85
C ARG A 16 9.95 21.19 -11.65
N LYS A 17 8.65 21.49 -11.71
CA LYS A 17 7.58 20.48 -11.79
C LYS A 17 7.64 19.79 -13.17
N VAL A 18 7.92 18.48 -13.16
CA VAL A 18 8.06 17.66 -14.38
C VAL A 18 6.85 16.75 -14.62
N VAL A 19 5.82 16.81 -13.78
CA VAL A 19 4.58 16.08 -13.98
C VAL A 19 3.41 17.02 -13.78
N ASN A 20 2.54 17.08 -14.79
CA ASN A 20 1.29 17.84 -14.76
C ASN A 20 0.12 16.89 -14.98
N VAL A 21 -0.94 17.06 -14.21
CA VAL A 21 -2.20 16.37 -14.46
C VAL A 21 -3.00 17.24 -15.44
N LEU A 22 -3.43 16.66 -16.55
CA LEU A 22 -4.26 17.35 -17.55
C LEU A 22 -5.74 17.26 -17.18
N ASP A 23 -6.16 16.08 -16.73
CA ASP A 23 -7.52 15.78 -16.32
C ASP A 23 -7.53 14.58 -15.36
N GLU A 24 -8.72 14.12 -14.97
CA GLU A 24 -8.91 13.03 -14.00
C GLU A 24 -8.34 11.66 -14.44
N ARG A 25 -7.89 11.51 -15.69
CA ARG A 25 -7.39 10.26 -16.27
C ARG A 25 -6.02 10.39 -16.91
N VAL A 26 -5.58 11.60 -17.26
CA VAL A 26 -4.35 11.82 -18.04
C VAL A 26 -3.37 12.71 -17.29
N LEU A 27 -2.11 12.27 -17.23
CA LEU A 27 -0.97 13.09 -16.82
C LEU A 27 0.05 13.21 -17.94
N VAL A 28 0.83 14.29 -17.90
CA VAL A 28 1.96 14.58 -18.79
C VAL A 28 3.24 14.57 -17.99
N PHE A 29 4.22 13.82 -18.47
CA PHE A 29 5.59 13.83 -18.01
C PHE A 29 6.48 14.70 -18.90
N ASP A 30 7.26 15.56 -18.26
CA ASP A 30 8.18 16.54 -18.84
C ASP A 30 7.49 17.41 -19.92
N PRO A 31 6.41 18.13 -19.55
CA PRO A 31 5.71 19.03 -20.47
C PRO A 31 6.65 20.14 -20.97
N PRO A 32 6.36 20.79 -22.10
CA PRO A 32 7.13 21.94 -22.56
C PRO A 32 7.11 23.10 -21.54
N ASP A 33 8.26 23.73 -21.28
CA ASP A 33 8.33 24.97 -20.49
C ASP A 33 8.49 26.19 -21.42
N PRO A 34 7.46 27.06 -21.56
CA PRO A 34 7.51 28.21 -22.44
C PRO A 34 8.67 29.17 -22.15
N GLU A 35 9.05 29.34 -20.88
CA GLU A 35 10.16 30.23 -20.51
C GLU A 35 11.50 29.71 -21.01
N SER A 36 11.78 28.42 -20.78
CA SER A 36 12.99 27.76 -21.27
C SER A 36 13.08 27.78 -22.80
N ILE A 37 11.95 27.55 -23.50
CA ILE A 37 11.88 27.62 -24.97
C ILE A 37 12.17 29.04 -25.45
N SER A 38 11.60 30.06 -24.79
CA SER A 38 11.81 31.47 -25.12
C SER A 38 13.27 31.90 -24.91
N LYS A 39 13.88 31.53 -23.77
CA LYS A 39 15.30 31.82 -23.46
C LYS A 39 16.25 31.15 -24.47
N TYR A 40 15.96 29.92 -24.90
CA TYR A 40 16.71 29.25 -25.96
C TYR A 40 16.58 29.97 -27.32
N LYS A 41 15.35 30.32 -27.73
CA LYS A 41 15.10 31.08 -28.97
C LYS A 41 15.77 32.45 -28.99
N ARG A 42 15.93 33.09 -27.82
CA ARG A 42 16.63 34.39 -27.65
C ARG A 42 18.16 34.25 -27.53
N GLY A 43 18.71 33.04 -27.61
CA GLY A 43 20.16 32.79 -27.48
C GLY A 43 20.72 32.99 -26.07
N ILE A 44 19.86 33.10 -25.05
CA ILE A 44 20.24 33.32 -23.65
C ILE A 44 20.66 32.01 -22.97
N LEU A 45 20.10 30.87 -23.43
CA LEU A 45 20.47 29.53 -22.95
C LEU A 45 21.50 28.89 -23.89
N PRO A 46 22.64 28.39 -23.38
CA PRO A 46 23.60 27.62 -24.16
C PRO A 46 22.93 26.39 -24.79
N VAL A 47 23.29 26.02 -26.01
CA VAL A 47 22.72 24.85 -26.72
C VAL A 47 22.90 23.55 -25.91
N GLN A 48 24.02 23.41 -25.20
CA GLN A 48 24.29 22.29 -24.30
C GLN A 48 23.41 22.26 -23.04
N ALA A 49 22.83 23.40 -22.66
CA ALA A 49 21.92 23.51 -21.52
C ALA A 49 20.44 23.30 -21.93
N TYR A 50 20.12 23.33 -23.24
CA TYR A 50 18.77 23.06 -23.72
C TYR A 50 18.51 21.56 -23.83
N ARG A 51 17.67 21.05 -22.93
CA ARG A 51 17.16 19.69 -22.99
C ARG A 51 15.81 19.67 -23.70
N LYS A 52 15.70 18.87 -24.76
CA LYS A 52 14.40 18.65 -25.44
C LYS A 52 13.42 17.99 -24.47
N PHE A 53 12.27 18.64 -24.27
CA PHE A 53 11.17 18.11 -23.46
C PHE A 53 10.61 16.83 -24.08
N LYS A 54 10.25 15.87 -23.25
CA LYS A 54 9.68 14.60 -23.73
C LYS A 54 8.18 14.69 -24.04
N ASP A 55 7.42 15.52 -23.32
CA ASP A 55 5.97 15.69 -23.46
C ASP A 55 5.19 14.36 -23.59
N MET A 56 5.46 13.43 -22.68
CA MET A 56 4.86 12.09 -22.71
C MET A 56 3.55 12.05 -21.94
N ARG A 57 2.49 11.55 -22.56
CA ARG A 57 1.17 11.41 -21.93
C ARG A 57 0.96 9.99 -21.42
N TYR A 58 0.41 9.88 -20.22
CA TYR A 58 0.06 8.60 -19.60
C TYR A 58 -1.40 8.65 -19.16
N ALA A 59 -2.15 7.61 -19.53
CA ALA A 59 -3.56 7.46 -19.17
C ALA A 59 -3.73 6.40 -18.08
N PHE A 60 -4.62 6.68 -17.13
CA PHE A 60 -5.00 5.83 -16.00
C PHE A 60 -6.53 5.87 -15.84
N ASP A 61 -7.07 4.94 -15.05
CA ASP A 61 -8.51 4.98 -14.71
C ASP A 61 -8.85 6.18 -13.83
N ARG A 62 -7.88 6.60 -13.00
CA ARG A 62 -7.94 7.80 -12.16
C ARG A 62 -6.55 8.38 -11.93
N VAL A 63 -6.43 9.69 -11.96
CA VAL A 63 -5.24 10.45 -11.57
C VAL A 63 -5.59 11.37 -10.41
N PHE A 64 -4.84 11.26 -9.32
CA PHE A 64 -4.98 12.09 -8.13
C PHE A 64 -3.84 13.11 -8.07
N HIS A 65 -4.21 14.35 -7.84
CA HIS A 65 -3.28 15.44 -7.62
C HIS A 65 -2.61 15.35 -6.24
N GLU A 66 -1.60 16.20 -6.01
CA GLU A 66 -0.81 16.25 -4.77
C GLU A 66 -1.60 16.71 -3.54
N ASP A 67 -2.71 17.40 -3.75
CA ASP A 67 -3.68 17.88 -2.76
C ASP A 67 -4.83 16.89 -2.50
N ALA A 68 -4.90 15.79 -3.25
CA ALA A 68 -5.93 14.77 -3.07
C ALA A 68 -5.85 14.14 -1.68
N GLN A 69 -6.97 14.15 -0.97
CA GLN A 69 -7.10 13.63 0.38
C GLN A 69 -7.16 12.10 0.38
N GLN A 70 -6.81 11.48 1.52
CA GLN A 70 -6.84 10.01 1.68
C GLN A 70 -8.23 9.44 1.39
N GLU A 71 -9.26 10.13 1.86
CA GLU A 71 -10.67 9.77 1.66
C GLU A 71 -11.07 9.74 0.19
N GLU A 72 -10.60 10.72 -0.59
CA GLU A 72 -10.87 10.78 -2.04
C GLU A 72 -10.22 9.60 -2.75
N VAL A 73 -8.97 9.27 -2.40
CA VAL A 73 -8.26 8.12 -2.96
C VAL A 73 -9.02 6.84 -2.61
N PHE A 74 -9.35 6.63 -1.33
CA PHE A 74 -10.11 5.47 -0.87
C PHE A 74 -11.42 5.25 -1.64
N ARG A 75 -12.25 6.29 -1.75
CA ARG A 75 -13.55 6.23 -2.44
C ARG A 75 -13.42 5.80 -3.90
N ASN A 76 -12.38 6.27 -4.57
CA ASN A 76 -12.17 6.05 -6.01
C ASN A 76 -11.29 4.82 -6.32
N THR A 77 -10.64 4.19 -5.33
CA THR A 77 -9.79 3.02 -5.58
C THR A 77 -10.22 1.75 -4.85
N THR A 78 -10.65 1.84 -3.60
CA THR A 78 -10.73 0.66 -2.73
C THR A 78 -12.13 0.36 -2.25
N ARG A 79 -12.99 1.38 -2.15
CA ARG A 79 -14.36 1.23 -1.65
C ARG A 79 -15.16 0.12 -2.36
N HIS A 80 -15.05 0.04 -3.69
CA HIS A 80 -15.75 -0.98 -4.49
C HIS A 80 -15.25 -2.41 -4.25
N LEU A 81 -14.02 -2.59 -3.74
CA LEU A 81 -13.50 -3.91 -3.40
C LEU A 81 -14.23 -4.49 -2.18
N ILE A 82 -14.72 -3.65 -1.28
CA ILE A 82 -15.47 -4.08 -0.09
C ILE A 82 -16.77 -4.77 -0.51
N ASP A 83 -17.46 -4.26 -1.52
CA ASP A 83 -18.67 -4.87 -2.07
C ASP A 83 -18.38 -6.27 -2.63
N GLY A 84 -17.28 -6.43 -3.37
CA GLY A 84 -16.84 -7.72 -3.89
C GLY A 84 -16.49 -8.71 -2.79
N VAL A 85 -15.77 -8.26 -1.76
CA VAL A 85 -15.35 -9.10 -0.64
C VAL A 85 -16.54 -9.54 0.21
N LEU A 86 -17.52 -8.66 0.45
CA LEU A 86 -18.79 -9.01 1.11
C LEU A 86 -19.69 -9.89 0.23
N ALA A 87 -19.46 -9.96 -1.07
CA ALA A 87 -20.10 -10.91 -1.97
C ALA A 87 -19.33 -12.25 -2.09
N GLY A 88 -18.20 -12.41 -1.39
CA GLY A 88 -17.42 -13.64 -1.40
C GLY A 88 -16.26 -13.68 -2.40
N TYR A 89 -15.90 -12.55 -3.01
CA TYR A 89 -14.79 -12.47 -3.96
C TYR A 89 -13.51 -11.93 -3.31
N ASN A 90 -12.38 -12.52 -3.65
CA ASN A 90 -11.09 -12.01 -3.21
C ASN A 90 -10.78 -10.65 -3.86
N GLY A 91 -10.17 -9.75 -3.10
CA GLY A 91 -9.74 -8.44 -3.55
C GLY A 91 -8.27 -8.18 -3.21
N THR A 92 -7.54 -7.51 -4.09
CA THR A 92 -6.14 -7.14 -3.81
C THR A 92 -5.86 -5.72 -4.28
N LEU A 93 -5.26 -4.93 -3.41
CA LEU A 93 -4.77 -3.58 -3.69
C LEU A 93 -3.25 -3.53 -3.51
N PHE A 94 -2.55 -3.07 -4.54
CA PHE A 94 -1.12 -2.82 -4.49
C PHE A 94 -0.85 -1.31 -4.52
N ALA A 95 -0.05 -0.82 -3.57
CA ALA A 95 0.67 0.43 -3.75
C ALA A 95 2.05 0.13 -4.34
N TYR A 96 2.32 0.73 -5.50
CA TYR A 96 3.55 0.55 -6.26
C TYR A 96 4.15 1.90 -6.66
N GLY A 97 5.48 1.97 -6.70
CA GLY A 97 6.22 3.16 -7.08
C GLY A 97 7.58 3.28 -6.38
N ALA A 98 8.38 4.24 -6.80
CA ALA A 98 9.73 4.47 -6.26
C ALA A 98 9.75 4.79 -4.75
N THR A 99 10.90 4.66 -4.11
CA THR A 99 11.08 5.09 -2.72
C THR A 99 10.77 6.58 -2.56
N GLY A 100 10.00 6.92 -1.52
CA GLY A 100 9.59 8.31 -1.25
C GLY A 100 8.38 8.82 -2.03
N CYS A 101 7.74 8.03 -2.91
CA CYS A 101 6.53 8.48 -3.65
C CYS A 101 5.22 8.43 -2.85
N GLY A 102 5.27 8.08 -1.55
CA GLY A 102 4.08 8.08 -0.69
C GLY A 102 3.24 6.79 -0.69
N LYS A 103 3.82 5.63 -1.01
CA LYS A 103 3.14 4.32 -0.92
C LYS A 103 2.62 4.03 0.49
N THR A 104 3.51 3.99 1.48
CA THR A 104 3.18 3.79 2.90
C THR A 104 2.23 4.87 3.42
N HIS A 105 2.40 6.13 2.98
CA HIS A 105 1.44 7.19 3.30
C HIS A 105 0.06 6.87 2.72
N THR A 106 -0.04 6.36 1.50
CA THR A 106 -1.34 5.99 0.92
C THR A 106 -1.95 4.79 1.64
N ILE A 107 -1.19 3.73 1.87
CA ILE A 107 -1.68 2.47 2.46
C ILE A 107 -1.96 2.62 3.97
N SER A 108 -0.97 3.00 4.77
CA SER A 108 -1.09 3.11 6.23
C SER A 108 -1.56 4.50 6.68
N GLY A 109 -1.06 5.56 6.02
CA GLY A 109 -1.32 6.94 6.43
C GLY A 109 -0.63 7.33 7.74
N THR A 110 -1.12 8.42 8.34
CA THR A 110 -0.69 8.90 9.67
C THR A 110 -1.88 8.89 10.63
N ALA A 111 -1.63 9.18 11.91
CA ALA A 111 -2.69 9.28 12.90
C ALA A 111 -3.72 10.38 12.55
N GLU A 112 -3.24 11.49 11.99
CA GLU A 112 -4.07 12.64 11.58
C GLU A 112 -4.71 12.44 10.20
N LYS A 113 -4.05 11.67 9.33
CA LYS A 113 -4.51 11.37 7.96
C LYS A 113 -4.47 9.86 7.71
N PRO A 114 -5.45 9.11 8.24
CA PRO A 114 -5.51 7.67 8.09
C PRO A 114 -5.47 7.24 6.62
N GLY A 115 -4.74 6.16 6.34
CA GLY A 115 -4.59 5.62 4.98
C GLY A 115 -5.71 4.66 4.60
N ILE A 116 -5.53 4.02 3.44
CA ILE A 116 -6.48 3.05 2.89
C ILE A 116 -6.82 1.93 3.88
N ILE A 117 -5.85 1.42 4.66
CA ILE A 117 -6.11 0.34 5.63
C ILE A 117 -7.22 0.73 6.60
N TYR A 118 -7.10 1.90 7.23
CA TYR A 118 -8.07 2.35 8.23
C TYR A 118 -9.44 2.59 7.60
N LEU A 119 -9.48 3.35 6.50
CA LEU A 119 -10.72 3.69 5.81
C LEU A 119 -11.46 2.45 5.29
N THR A 120 -10.70 1.45 4.82
CA THR A 120 -11.25 0.16 4.38
C THR A 120 -11.86 -0.60 5.54
N MET A 121 -11.17 -0.70 6.68
CA MET A 121 -11.69 -1.40 7.85
C MET A 121 -12.91 -0.68 8.42
N GLN A 122 -12.91 0.65 8.44
CA GLN A 122 -14.05 1.44 8.89
C GLN A 122 -15.30 1.17 8.04
N GLU A 123 -15.22 1.37 6.72
CA GLU A 123 -16.35 1.10 5.82
C GLU A 123 -16.75 -0.39 5.86
N LEU A 124 -15.79 -1.33 5.96
CA LEU A 124 -16.10 -2.75 6.08
C LEU A 124 -16.96 -3.05 7.32
N TYR A 125 -16.59 -2.55 8.50
CA TYR A 125 -17.40 -2.76 9.71
C TYR A 125 -18.75 -2.05 9.65
N GLU A 126 -18.83 -0.89 9.01
CA GLU A 126 -20.11 -0.21 8.76
C GLU A 126 -21.01 -1.07 7.87
N ARG A 127 -20.50 -1.58 6.75
CA ARG A 127 -21.27 -2.46 5.85
C ARG A 127 -21.65 -3.79 6.49
N ILE A 128 -20.80 -4.36 7.35
CA ILE A 128 -21.13 -5.59 8.09
C ILE A 128 -22.35 -5.38 8.97
N LYS A 129 -22.48 -4.19 9.61
CA LYS A 129 -23.65 -3.85 10.42
C LYS A 129 -24.93 -3.77 9.58
N ASP A 130 -24.85 -3.26 8.36
CA ASP A 130 -26.01 -3.19 7.45
C ASP A 130 -26.60 -4.58 7.14
N PHE A 131 -25.80 -5.64 7.24
CA PHE A 131 -26.23 -7.03 7.02
C PHE A 131 -26.40 -7.83 8.32
N GLU A 132 -26.34 -7.18 9.49
CA GLU A 132 -26.26 -7.88 10.76
C GLU A 132 -27.52 -8.71 11.06
N ASP A 133 -28.67 -8.35 10.50
CA ASP A 133 -29.93 -9.09 10.71
C ASP A 133 -30.01 -10.39 9.88
N GLU A 134 -29.35 -10.42 8.72
CA GLU A 134 -29.44 -11.54 7.77
C GLU A 134 -28.27 -12.51 7.88
N LYS A 135 -27.08 -11.98 8.22
CA LYS A 135 -25.81 -12.71 8.15
C LYS A 135 -25.04 -12.61 9.46
N THR A 136 -24.15 -13.57 9.68
CA THR A 136 -23.10 -13.46 10.69
C THR A 136 -21.75 -13.44 10.00
N PHE A 137 -20.88 -12.55 10.47
CA PHE A 137 -19.55 -12.33 9.91
C PHE A 137 -18.49 -12.64 10.97
N GLU A 138 -17.41 -13.26 10.52
CA GLU A 138 -16.17 -13.44 11.27
C GLU A 138 -15.06 -12.78 10.46
N VAL A 139 -14.44 -11.76 11.06
CA VAL A 139 -13.34 -11.00 10.44
C VAL A 139 -12.06 -11.35 11.15
N SER A 140 -11.07 -11.78 10.37
CA SER A 140 -9.72 -12.03 10.85
C SER A 140 -8.70 -11.19 10.08
N VAL A 141 -7.60 -10.85 10.75
CA VAL A 141 -6.54 -10.00 10.22
C VAL A 141 -5.19 -10.65 10.49
N SER A 142 -4.37 -10.71 9.45
CA SER A 142 -2.95 -11.07 9.51
C SER A 142 -2.14 -9.97 8.86
N TYR A 143 -0.96 -9.67 9.42
CA TYR A 143 -0.08 -8.64 8.86
C TYR A 143 1.34 -9.16 8.85
N LEU A 144 1.95 -9.20 7.67
CA LEU A 144 3.27 -9.76 7.49
C LEU A 144 4.17 -8.83 6.67
N GLU A 145 5.46 -9.00 6.89
CA GLU A 145 6.53 -8.38 6.15
C GLU A 145 7.25 -9.44 5.31
N VAL A 146 7.56 -9.07 4.06
CA VAL A 146 8.49 -9.80 3.21
C VAL A 146 9.74 -8.95 3.06
N TYR A 147 10.85 -9.44 3.61
CA TYR A 147 12.14 -8.76 3.54
C TYR A 147 13.23 -9.79 3.23
N ASN A 148 14.01 -9.53 2.17
CA ASN A 148 15.06 -10.43 1.70
C ASN A 148 14.58 -11.89 1.58
N GLU A 149 13.45 -12.09 0.88
CA GLU A 149 12.77 -13.40 0.72
C GLU A 149 12.38 -14.12 2.02
N THR A 150 12.49 -13.44 3.17
CA THR A 150 12.12 -13.95 4.47
C THR A 150 10.79 -13.36 4.91
N LEU A 151 9.88 -14.24 5.32
CA LEU A 151 8.57 -13.87 5.84
C LEU A 151 8.68 -13.62 7.35
N ARG A 152 8.10 -12.50 7.80
CA ARG A 152 8.02 -12.14 9.20
C ARG A 152 6.62 -11.72 9.58
N ASP A 153 6.13 -12.22 10.70
CA ASP A 153 4.87 -11.78 11.28
C ASP A 153 5.05 -10.41 11.96
N LEU A 154 4.20 -9.44 11.60
CA LEU A 154 4.23 -8.09 12.18
C LEU A 154 3.33 -7.98 13.42
N LEU A 155 2.46 -8.95 13.70
CA LEU A 155 1.52 -8.94 14.82
C LEU A 155 1.97 -9.81 16.00
N THR A 156 3.14 -10.42 15.96
CA THR A 156 3.69 -11.09 17.15
C THR A 156 4.18 -10.08 18.19
N GLU A 157 4.15 -10.47 19.46
CA GLU A 157 4.80 -9.70 20.52
C GLU A 157 6.31 -9.61 20.25
N PRO A 158 6.98 -8.51 20.70
CA PRO A 158 8.42 -8.43 20.66
C PRO A 158 9.03 -9.65 21.36
N LEU A 159 9.96 -10.31 20.67
CA LEU A 159 10.67 -11.46 21.21
C LEU A 159 11.42 -11.03 22.48
N ALA A 160 11.33 -11.85 23.54
CA ALA A 160 12.21 -11.71 24.69
C ALA A 160 13.68 -11.78 24.26
N GLU A 161 14.58 -11.11 25.00
CA GLU A 161 16.02 -11.13 24.69
C GLU A 161 16.54 -12.56 24.49
N GLY A 162 17.09 -12.85 23.32
CA GLY A 162 17.63 -14.15 22.95
C GLY A 162 16.66 -15.14 22.29
N ALA A 163 15.36 -14.82 22.20
CA ALA A 163 14.40 -15.64 21.47
C ALA A 163 14.52 -15.42 19.94
N LYS A 164 14.54 -16.52 19.19
CA LYS A 164 14.56 -16.46 17.72
C LYS A 164 13.14 -16.22 17.18
N PRO A 165 12.98 -15.40 16.12
CA PRO A 165 11.69 -15.29 15.44
C PRO A 165 11.19 -16.65 14.96
N VAL A 166 9.89 -16.88 15.06
CA VAL A 166 9.25 -18.05 14.45
C VAL A 166 9.40 -17.91 12.94
N ALA A 167 10.03 -18.90 12.30
CA ALA A 167 10.17 -18.93 10.86
C ALA A 167 8.80 -19.21 10.22
N LEU A 168 8.36 -18.29 9.36
CA LEU A 168 7.15 -18.44 8.58
C LEU A 168 7.47 -19.22 7.29
N HIS A 169 6.67 -20.24 7.00
CA HIS A 169 6.84 -21.07 5.80
C HIS A 169 5.58 -21.07 4.95
N MET A 170 5.74 -20.83 3.66
CA MET A 170 4.67 -21.03 2.68
C MET A 170 4.43 -22.53 2.47
N ARG A 171 3.17 -22.93 2.47
CA ARG A 171 2.70 -24.28 2.17
C ARG A 171 1.58 -24.23 1.16
N GLU A 172 1.59 -25.16 0.23
CA GLU A 172 0.51 -25.38 -0.73
C GLU A 172 -0.35 -26.55 -0.23
N ASP A 173 -1.66 -26.34 -0.08
CA ASP A 173 -2.59 -27.41 0.28
C ASP A 173 -3.00 -28.26 -0.94
N ALA A 174 -3.77 -29.34 -0.72
CA ALA A 174 -4.22 -30.24 -1.78
C ALA A 174 -5.05 -29.57 -2.88
N ASN A 175 -5.60 -28.37 -2.60
CA ASN A 175 -6.38 -27.57 -3.54
C ASN A 175 -5.53 -26.48 -4.21
N LYS A 176 -4.20 -26.57 -4.11
CA LYS A 176 -3.24 -25.58 -4.62
C LYS A 176 -3.37 -24.20 -3.98
N ARG A 177 -3.97 -24.11 -2.79
CA ARG A 177 -4.09 -22.85 -2.07
C ARG A 177 -2.83 -22.66 -1.22
N ILE A 178 -2.18 -21.52 -1.42
CA ILE A 178 -1.00 -21.15 -0.65
C ILE A 178 -1.45 -20.63 0.72
N SER A 179 -0.84 -21.14 1.78
CA SER A 179 -1.05 -20.75 3.17
C SER A 179 0.30 -20.51 3.84
N ILE A 180 0.35 -19.62 4.82
CA ILE A 180 1.58 -19.33 5.56
C ILE A 180 1.45 -19.97 6.94
N THR A 181 2.21 -21.04 7.18
CA THR A 181 2.18 -21.73 8.46
C THR A 181 2.88 -20.89 9.53
N GLY A 182 2.20 -20.69 10.66
CA GLY A 182 2.71 -19.92 11.79
C GLY A 182 2.41 -18.43 11.72
N LEU A 183 1.75 -17.94 10.65
CA LEU A 183 1.27 -16.57 10.59
C LEU A 183 0.12 -16.40 11.58
N SER A 184 0.24 -15.41 12.47
CA SER A 184 -0.79 -15.11 13.45
C SER A 184 -2.04 -14.56 12.78
N GLU A 185 -3.17 -14.97 13.35
CA GLU A 185 -4.50 -14.54 12.93
C GLU A 185 -5.20 -13.91 14.12
N HIS A 186 -5.60 -12.65 13.96
CA HIS A 186 -6.24 -11.87 15.01
C HIS A 186 -7.68 -11.56 14.62
N HIS A 187 -8.61 -11.63 15.58
CA HIS A 187 -10.04 -11.40 15.37
C HIS A 187 -10.48 -10.11 16.06
N PRO A 188 -10.22 -8.94 15.45
CA PRO A 188 -10.57 -7.67 16.07
C PRO A 188 -12.09 -7.54 16.24
N LYS A 189 -12.53 -7.14 17.44
CA LYS A 189 -13.95 -6.92 17.75
C LYS A 189 -14.48 -5.54 17.34
N GLY A 190 -13.59 -4.67 16.87
CA GLY A 190 -13.94 -3.33 16.41
C GLY A 190 -12.72 -2.51 16.02
N MET A 191 -12.98 -1.27 15.61
CA MET A 191 -11.96 -0.37 15.03
C MET A 191 -10.80 -0.05 15.97
N ASP A 192 -11.01 0.01 17.28
CA ASP A 192 -9.94 0.27 18.24
C ASP A 192 -8.90 -0.85 18.27
N GLU A 193 -9.33 -2.11 18.18
CA GLU A 193 -8.43 -3.27 18.12
C GLU A 193 -7.69 -3.30 16.79
N VAL A 194 -8.37 -3.01 15.69
CA VAL A 194 -7.73 -2.86 14.37
C VAL A 194 -6.61 -1.83 14.43
N MET A 195 -6.89 -0.64 14.97
CA MET A 195 -5.91 0.44 15.06
C MET A 195 -4.69 0.06 15.90
N ARG A 196 -4.90 -0.67 16.99
CA ARG A 196 -3.81 -1.21 17.82
C ARG A 196 -2.96 -2.22 17.03
N LEU A 197 -3.59 -3.14 16.30
CA LEU A 197 -2.90 -4.14 15.48
C LEU A 197 -2.06 -3.48 14.37
N ILE A 198 -2.63 -2.53 13.64
CA ILE A 198 -1.93 -1.82 12.55
C ILE A 198 -0.77 -0.98 13.09
N SER A 199 -0.98 -0.25 14.19
CA SER A 199 0.08 0.55 14.83
C SER A 199 1.21 -0.33 15.32
N ARG A 200 0.90 -1.46 15.97
CA ARG A 200 1.89 -2.47 16.39
C ARG A 200 2.66 -3.03 15.20
N GLY A 201 1.97 -3.45 14.15
CA GLY A 201 2.61 -4.02 12.96
C GLY A 201 3.53 -3.04 12.25
N ASN A 202 3.11 -1.78 12.12
CA ASN A 202 3.95 -0.72 11.56
C ASN A 202 5.18 -0.43 12.45
N GLY A 203 5.01 -0.47 13.78
CA GLY A 203 6.12 -0.36 14.73
C GLY A 203 7.13 -1.50 14.55
N ASN A 204 6.66 -2.74 14.51
CA ASN A 204 7.48 -3.93 14.31
C ASN A 204 8.23 -3.91 12.96
N ARG A 205 7.59 -3.44 11.88
CA ARG A 205 8.20 -3.24 10.57
C ARG A 205 9.35 -2.21 10.60
N THR A 206 9.27 -1.23 11.50
CA THR A 206 10.26 -0.15 11.59
C THR A 206 11.50 -0.53 12.42
N ILE A 207 11.39 -1.53 13.31
CA ILE A 207 12.41 -1.86 14.33
C ILE A 207 13.39 -2.98 13.88
N SER A 208 13.44 -3.34 12.59
CA SER A 208 14.37 -4.39 12.15
C SER A 208 15.85 -4.02 12.46
N PRO A 209 16.65 -4.94 13.06
CA PRO A 209 17.96 -4.64 13.68
C PRO A 209 19.10 -4.31 12.70
N THR A 210 18.82 -4.09 11.42
CA THR A 210 19.81 -3.71 10.41
C THR A 210 19.95 -2.18 10.35
N GLU A 211 20.97 -1.66 11.04
CA GLU A 211 21.55 -0.31 10.92
C GLU A 211 20.70 0.79 10.23
N ALA A 212 19.97 1.56 11.04
CA ALA A 212 19.67 2.99 10.84
C ALA A 212 19.19 3.44 9.44
N ASN A 213 18.24 2.75 8.79
CA ASN A 213 17.63 3.23 7.54
C ASN A 213 16.11 2.99 7.50
N ALA A 214 15.41 3.77 6.68
CA ALA A 214 13.95 3.74 6.51
C ALA A 214 13.46 2.39 5.93
N THR A 215 13.17 1.42 6.80
CA THR A 215 12.86 0.01 6.45
C THR A 215 11.75 -0.17 5.42
N SER A 216 10.76 0.73 5.39
CA SER A 216 9.64 0.71 4.42
C SER A 216 10.06 0.74 2.94
N SER A 217 11.28 1.17 2.61
CA SER A 217 11.75 1.20 1.23
C SER A 217 12.18 -0.17 0.69
N ARG A 218 12.48 -1.13 1.57
CA ARG A 218 13.10 -2.42 1.20
C ARG A 218 12.30 -3.65 1.61
N SER A 219 11.27 -3.47 2.44
CA SER A 219 10.38 -4.55 2.79
C SER A 219 8.97 -4.31 2.23
N HIS A 220 8.35 -5.38 1.75
CA HIS A 220 6.94 -5.37 1.38
C HIS A 220 6.11 -5.64 2.64
N ALA A 221 5.02 -4.92 2.82
CA ALA A 221 4.05 -5.22 3.87
C ALA A 221 2.73 -5.68 3.24
N VAL A 222 2.19 -6.78 3.76
CA VAL A 222 0.97 -7.42 3.27
C VAL A 222 0.01 -7.55 4.43
N LEU A 223 -1.04 -6.73 4.44
CA LEU A 223 -2.16 -6.89 5.35
C LEU A 223 -3.23 -7.73 4.67
N GLN A 224 -3.61 -8.85 5.29
CA GLN A 224 -4.69 -9.70 4.84
C GLN A 224 -5.86 -9.57 5.80
N ILE A 225 -7.03 -9.32 5.25
CA ILE A 225 -8.31 -9.28 5.95
C ILE A 225 -9.13 -10.43 5.39
N ASN A 226 -9.39 -11.45 6.20
CA ASN A 226 -10.27 -12.55 5.81
C ASN A 226 -11.65 -12.32 6.40
N ILE A 227 -12.67 -12.51 5.58
CA ILE A 227 -14.07 -12.40 5.97
C ILE A 227 -14.73 -13.74 5.69
N CYS A 228 -15.22 -14.38 6.73
CA CYS A 228 -16.11 -15.53 6.66
C CYS A 228 -17.52 -15.05 6.96
N GLN A 229 -18.49 -15.43 6.14
CA GLN A 229 -19.90 -15.08 6.34
C GLN A 229 -20.80 -16.30 6.17
N ARG A 230 -21.89 -16.32 6.92
CA ARG A 230 -22.98 -17.31 6.81
C ARG A 230 -24.33 -16.64 7.02
N LEU A 231 -25.36 -17.12 6.32
CA LEU A 231 -26.74 -16.70 6.56
C LEU A 231 -27.19 -17.17 7.95
N LYS A 232 -27.99 -16.36 8.65
CA LYS A 232 -28.56 -16.76 9.96
C LYS A 232 -29.67 -17.79 9.82
N THR A 233 -30.34 -17.82 8.69
CA THR A 233 -31.40 -18.79 8.35
C THR A 233 -30.85 -20.14 7.89
N ALA A 234 -29.52 -20.22 7.69
CA ALA A 234 -28.84 -21.43 7.28
C ALA A 234 -29.02 -22.55 8.32
N ASN A 235 -29.40 -23.75 7.86
CA ASN A 235 -29.22 -24.95 8.66
C ASN A 235 -27.72 -25.22 8.87
N VAL A 236 -27.36 -26.04 9.86
CA VAL A 236 -25.97 -26.37 10.27
C VAL A 236 -25.05 -26.84 9.12
N SER A 237 -25.61 -27.17 7.95
CA SER A 237 -24.95 -27.72 6.76
C SER A 237 -24.74 -26.72 5.60
N GLU A 238 -25.14 -25.46 5.72
CA GLU A 238 -25.06 -24.50 4.59
C GLU A 238 -23.65 -23.90 4.41
N ASP A 239 -23.30 -23.63 3.15
CA ASP A 239 -21.97 -23.18 2.71
C ASP A 239 -21.62 -21.81 3.31
N PHE A 240 -20.54 -21.77 4.08
CA PHE A 240 -19.92 -20.50 4.46
C PHE A 240 -19.24 -19.89 3.23
N THR A 241 -19.34 -18.58 3.09
CA THR A 241 -18.61 -17.84 2.05
C THR A 241 -17.38 -17.21 2.69
N MET A 242 -16.22 -17.42 2.07
CA MET A 242 -14.95 -16.84 2.50
C MET A 242 -14.39 -15.93 1.41
N ALA A 243 -13.87 -14.78 1.80
CA ALA A 243 -13.14 -13.88 0.93
C ALA A 243 -11.94 -13.27 1.66
N THR A 244 -10.87 -13.02 0.91
CA THR A 244 -9.67 -12.35 1.40
C THR A 244 -9.48 -11.03 0.67
N LEU A 245 -9.37 -9.94 1.44
CA LEU A 245 -8.90 -8.64 0.97
C LEU A 245 -7.43 -8.45 1.36
N SER A 246 -6.55 -8.30 0.38
CA SER A 246 -5.12 -8.06 0.60
C SER A 246 -4.76 -6.61 0.27
N LEU A 247 -4.24 -5.87 1.25
CA LEU A 247 -3.74 -4.50 1.10
C LEU A 247 -2.21 -4.52 1.20
N ILE A 248 -1.54 -4.18 0.11
CA ILE A 248 -0.11 -4.44 -0.08
C ILE A 248 0.66 -3.14 -0.30
N ASP A 249 1.59 -2.84 0.59
CA ASP A 249 2.57 -1.76 0.46
C ASP A 249 3.90 -2.34 0.00
N LEU A 250 4.20 -2.23 -1.30
CA LEU A 250 5.41 -2.81 -1.86
C LEU A 250 6.64 -1.99 -1.47
N ALA A 251 7.81 -2.64 -1.45
CA ALA A 251 9.10 -1.96 -1.42
C ALA A 251 9.24 -0.97 -2.59
N GLY A 252 10.09 0.03 -2.43
CA GLY A 252 10.33 1.01 -3.48
C GLY A 252 11.21 0.48 -4.59
N SER A 253 10.84 0.77 -5.84
CA SER A 253 11.68 0.48 -6.99
C SER A 253 12.84 1.50 -7.06
N GLU A 254 13.99 1.16 -6.50
CA GLU A 254 15.22 1.95 -6.60
C GLU A 254 16.18 1.36 -7.64
N ARG A 255 16.91 2.21 -8.36
CA ARG A 255 17.95 1.76 -9.30
C ARG A 255 19.24 1.55 -8.52
N ALA A 256 19.77 0.34 -8.51
CA ALA A 256 21.05 0.00 -7.87
C ALA A 256 22.21 0.93 -8.30
N SER A 257 22.17 1.45 -9.53
CA SER A 257 23.16 2.39 -10.07
C SER A 257 23.11 3.80 -9.46
N ALA A 258 21.99 4.18 -8.84
CA ALA A 258 21.77 5.51 -8.24
C ALA A 258 22.06 5.54 -6.73
N THR A 259 22.23 4.37 -6.12
CA THR A 259 22.48 4.18 -4.69
C THR A 259 23.92 3.74 -4.47
N ARG A 260 24.63 4.29 -3.47
CA ARG A 260 25.96 3.80 -3.04
C ARG A 260 25.83 2.49 -2.24
N ASN A 261 25.11 1.52 -2.80
CA ASN A 261 24.91 0.23 -2.16
C ASN A 261 26.22 -0.57 -2.22
N ARG A 262 26.72 -1.00 -1.06
CA ARG A 262 27.88 -1.89 -0.91
C ARG A 262 27.48 -3.06 -0.01
N GLY A 263 28.10 -4.23 -0.21
CA GLY A 263 27.84 -5.43 0.61
C GLY A 263 26.46 -6.05 0.32
N GLU A 264 25.80 -6.59 1.36
CA GLU A 264 24.47 -7.23 1.27
C GLU A 264 23.40 -6.34 0.60
N ARG A 265 23.56 -5.01 0.69
CA ARG A 265 22.68 -4.00 0.06
C ARG A 265 22.71 -3.98 -1.49
N MET A 266 23.65 -4.69 -2.12
CA MET A 266 23.70 -4.85 -3.58
C MET A 266 22.89 -6.08 -4.05
N ILE A 267 22.62 -7.01 -3.14
CA ILE A 267 21.90 -8.26 -3.42
C ILE A 267 20.38 -8.05 -3.21
N GLU A 268 20.02 -7.17 -2.27
CA GLU A 268 18.67 -6.58 -2.09
C GLU A 268 18.25 -5.66 -3.25
#